data_AF-A0A289GIL7-F1
#
_entry.id   AF-A0A289GIL7-F1
#
_cell.length_a   1.000
_cell.length_b   1.000
_cell.length_c   1.000
_cell.angle_alpha   90.00
_cell.angle_beta   90.00
_cell.angle_gamma   90.00
#
_symmetry.space_group_name_H-M   'P 1'
#
loop_
_entity.id
_entity.type
_entity.pdbx_description
1 polymer ?
#
loop_
_entity_poly.entity_id
_entity_poly.type
_entity_poly.pdbx_seq_one_letter_code
_entity_poly.pdbx_strand_id
1 'polypeptide(L)'
;MDTTSPSVLEPASAILGSTSVYGCLRAILTKRELSQPTGQPLFTYQLTEPEYHHLRTSLKNQKLPTRLHGDSSWCAAFCLFSAEWYRRQYQGGWSWSGISSSLGFELDANQRSKVIKIGFKYWQRTVSQYNDDRHSFLGSVFREGGLPYGLLASEGGRFQSIFKRILRVFDDAQAYGQSPFQLVSEGLEHLPEAFRQETTVDLITNMAELLLRLTDEYNLQQQEQPANHLDNQLPNWRDLFPIPLDTDTGSEFLTGLLTSASVQRQSKSQQTKRIICWQRLSNNEDLGFVTQIKLMKAIPMPFKREALINSRVELFIQEGNRVIAELGIGHATFEGEATKVILRTPACEFRRQTIEQDLYLVVLQAGVELHREEIPNSDLAINEMPIVLRSDGEHDWVVGQGSVSTKADQLKAILLKDAAYTAEFPELCSTVTTDHYQLVEFSGEIKVDYIPNQLEDAGLRT
;
A
#
# COMPACT_ATOMS: atom_id res chain seq x y z
N MET A 1 -55.90 -31.62 -18.38
CA MET A 1 -54.51 -31.89 -17.94
C MET A 1 -53.81 -30.55 -18.02
N ASP A 2 -54.00 -29.76 -16.97
CA ASP A 2 -53.49 -28.39 -16.91
C ASP A 2 -52.18 -28.36 -16.13
N THR A 3 -51.19 -27.79 -16.76
CA THR A 3 -49.84 -27.54 -16.27
C THR A 3 -49.82 -26.26 -15.43
N THR A 4 -49.68 -26.38 -14.12
CA THR A 4 -49.34 -25.26 -13.23
C THR A 4 -47.83 -25.08 -13.14
N SER A 5 -47.33 -24.00 -13.73
CA SER A 5 -45.99 -23.46 -13.49
C SER A 5 -45.91 -22.78 -12.11
N PRO A 6 -44.76 -22.82 -11.41
CA PRO A 6 -44.59 -22.15 -10.12
C PRO A 6 -44.45 -20.64 -10.29
N SER A 7 -45.10 -19.89 -9.41
CA SER A 7 -45.15 -18.43 -9.40
C SER A 7 -43.76 -17.80 -9.31
N VAL A 8 -43.50 -16.89 -10.24
CA VAL A 8 -42.42 -15.91 -10.23
C VAL A 8 -42.46 -15.11 -8.91
N LEU A 9 -41.37 -15.14 -8.15
CA LEU A 9 -41.10 -14.21 -7.06
C LEU A 9 -40.86 -12.82 -7.64
N GLU A 10 -41.67 -11.84 -7.26
CA GLU A 10 -41.42 -10.41 -7.51
C GLU A 10 -40.24 -9.91 -6.64
N PRO A 11 -39.20 -9.28 -7.21
CA PRO A 11 -38.14 -8.65 -6.45
C PRO A 11 -38.09 -7.13 -6.73
N ALA A 12 -38.75 -6.31 -5.89
CA ALA A 12 -38.45 -4.88 -5.68
C ALA A 12 -39.44 -4.18 -4.74
N SER A 13 -40.69 -4.64 -4.65
CA SER A 13 -41.79 -3.93 -3.98
C SER A 13 -41.88 -4.13 -2.47
N ALA A 14 -41.15 -5.10 -1.89
CA ALA A 14 -41.31 -5.49 -0.48
C ALA A 14 -40.53 -4.64 0.54
N ILE A 15 -39.60 -3.77 0.10
CA ILE A 15 -38.73 -3.01 1.02
C ILE A 15 -39.51 -1.89 1.73
N LEU A 16 -40.57 -1.34 1.12
CA LEU A 16 -41.25 -0.13 1.61
C LEU A 16 -42.49 -0.38 2.47
N GLY A 17 -42.87 -1.64 2.75
CA GLY A 17 -44.13 -1.97 3.43
C GLY A 17 -44.07 -2.17 4.95
N SER A 18 -42.89 -2.42 5.53
CA SER A 18 -42.76 -2.67 6.97
C SER A 18 -42.23 -1.44 7.72
N THR A 19 -43.03 -0.92 8.64
CA THR A 19 -42.66 0.14 9.60
C THR A 19 -41.92 -0.37 10.83
N SER A 20 -41.81 -1.69 11.01
CA SER A 20 -41.10 -2.29 12.16
C SER A 20 -39.60 -2.44 11.92
N VAL A 21 -38.78 -2.25 12.96
CA VAL A 21 -37.32 -2.41 12.89
C VAL A 21 -36.91 -3.85 12.54
N TYR A 22 -37.62 -4.86 13.07
CA TYR A 22 -37.39 -6.26 12.72
C TYR A 22 -37.62 -6.54 11.24
N GLY A 23 -38.72 -6.04 10.67
CA GLY A 23 -39.01 -6.21 9.25
C GLY A 23 -37.98 -5.53 8.35
N CYS A 24 -37.50 -4.34 8.73
CA CYS A 24 -36.42 -3.64 8.02
C CYS A 24 -35.12 -4.46 8.02
N LEU A 25 -34.66 -4.94 9.19
CA LEU A 25 -33.48 -5.80 9.27
C LEU A 25 -33.62 -7.10 8.48
N ARG A 26 -34.78 -7.74 8.54
CA ARG A 26 -35.05 -8.95 7.79
C ARG A 26 -35.01 -8.69 6.28
N ALA A 27 -35.53 -7.56 5.82
CA ALA A 27 -35.46 -7.18 4.41
C ALA A 27 -34.01 -6.97 3.95
N ILE A 28 -33.18 -6.29 4.76
CA ILE A 28 -31.75 -6.08 4.50
C ILE A 28 -31.02 -7.43 4.33
N LEU A 29 -31.27 -8.39 5.21
CA LEU A 29 -30.67 -9.73 5.15
C LEU A 29 -31.17 -10.55 3.96
N THR A 30 -32.50 -10.61 3.76
CA THR A 30 -33.10 -11.40 2.67
C THR A 30 -32.65 -10.92 1.29
N LYS A 31 -32.51 -9.60 1.08
CA LYS A 31 -32.02 -9.04 -0.19
C LYS A 31 -30.60 -9.50 -0.53
N ARG A 32 -29.82 -9.87 0.48
CA ARG A 32 -28.45 -10.42 0.35
C ARG A 32 -28.42 -11.94 0.41
N GLU A 33 -29.59 -12.59 0.29
CA GLU A 33 -29.75 -14.04 0.39
C GLU A 33 -29.27 -14.62 1.73
N LEU A 34 -29.24 -13.79 2.78
CA LEU A 34 -28.83 -14.18 4.13
C LEU A 34 -30.06 -14.51 4.97
N SER A 35 -30.07 -15.70 5.57
CA SER A 35 -31.06 -16.10 6.56
C SER A 35 -30.70 -15.67 7.99
N GLN A 36 -29.42 -15.39 8.24
CA GLN A 36 -28.87 -15.06 9.55
C GLN A 36 -27.60 -14.19 9.41
N PRO A 37 -27.20 -13.48 10.48
CA PRO A 37 -25.93 -12.74 10.52
C PRO A 37 -24.71 -13.61 10.22
N THR A 38 -23.70 -13.03 9.57
CA THR A 38 -22.52 -13.74 9.05
C THR A 38 -21.35 -13.77 10.03
N GLY A 39 -21.37 -12.94 11.08
CA GLY A 39 -20.21 -12.71 11.97
C GLY A 39 -19.13 -11.80 11.37
N GLN A 40 -19.29 -11.38 10.12
CA GLN A 40 -18.40 -10.44 9.45
C GLN A 40 -18.63 -9.02 9.96
N PRO A 41 -17.63 -8.12 9.81
CA PRO A 41 -17.78 -6.72 10.19
C PRO A 41 -19.00 -6.05 9.56
N LEU A 42 -19.68 -5.15 10.28
CA LEU A 42 -20.99 -4.64 9.82
C LEU A 42 -20.94 -3.87 8.49
N PHE A 43 -19.81 -3.26 8.13
CA PHE A 43 -19.65 -2.58 6.84
C PHE A 43 -19.78 -3.55 5.65
N THR A 44 -19.53 -4.85 5.81
CA THR A 44 -19.65 -5.85 4.73
C THR A 44 -21.10 -6.11 4.33
N TYR A 45 -22.07 -5.66 5.14
CA TYR A 45 -23.47 -5.67 4.74
C TYR A 45 -23.78 -4.60 3.70
N GLN A 46 -22.90 -3.63 3.45
CA GLN A 46 -23.02 -2.74 2.30
C GLN A 46 -24.42 -2.13 2.11
N LEU A 47 -24.98 -1.45 3.12
CA LEU A 47 -26.34 -0.90 3.02
C LEU A 47 -26.40 0.16 1.92
N THR A 48 -27.45 0.14 1.10
CA THR A 48 -27.70 1.22 0.13
C THR A 48 -28.28 2.46 0.80
N GLU A 49 -28.16 3.64 0.18
CA GLU A 49 -28.75 4.87 0.73
C GLU A 49 -30.26 4.73 1.09
N PRO A 50 -31.13 4.12 0.25
CA PRO A 50 -32.51 3.86 0.63
C PRO A 50 -32.68 2.96 1.85
N GLU A 51 -31.85 1.92 1.99
CA GLU A 51 -31.87 1.00 3.14
C GLU A 51 -31.44 1.70 4.41
N TYR A 52 -30.38 2.52 4.34
CA TYR A 52 -29.91 3.33 5.45
C TYR A 52 -30.98 4.32 5.93
N HIS A 53 -31.66 5.01 5.00
CA HIS A 53 -32.78 5.90 5.34
C HIS A 53 -33.97 5.16 5.95
N HIS A 54 -34.31 3.99 5.44
CA HIS A 54 -35.40 3.17 5.98
C HIS A 54 -35.06 2.66 7.38
N LEU A 55 -33.82 2.21 7.61
CA LEU A 55 -33.32 1.79 8.92
C LEU A 55 -33.37 2.94 9.93
N ARG A 56 -32.90 4.12 9.54
CA ARG A 56 -32.96 5.36 10.35
C ARG A 56 -34.40 5.70 10.75
N THR A 57 -35.31 5.68 9.79
CA THR A 57 -36.72 6.04 9.99
C THR A 57 -37.41 5.04 10.90
N SER A 58 -37.15 3.74 10.73
CA SER A 58 -37.69 2.67 11.58
C SER A 58 -37.23 2.82 13.03
N LEU A 59 -35.95 3.09 13.26
CA LEU A 59 -35.39 3.33 14.60
C LEU A 59 -35.98 4.59 15.25
N LYS A 60 -36.12 5.68 14.48
CA LYS A 60 -36.69 6.94 14.95
C LYS A 60 -38.16 6.80 15.35
N ASN A 61 -38.95 6.05 14.58
CA ASN A 61 -40.38 5.85 14.83
C ASN A 61 -40.63 4.93 16.03
N GLN A 62 -39.89 3.82 16.15
CA GLN A 62 -40.10 2.85 17.22
C GLN A 62 -39.54 3.34 18.57
N LYS A 63 -38.54 4.23 18.58
CA LYS A 63 -37.77 4.67 19.77
C LYS A 63 -37.20 3.48 20.56
N LEU A 64 -36.50 3.74 21.68
CA LEU A 64 -35.92 2.67 22.52
C LEU A 64 -37.03 1.77 23.10
N PRO A 65 -37.02 0.45 22.85
CA PRO A 65 -38.01 -0.48 23.38
C PRO A 65 -37.91 -0.60 24.92
N THR A 66 -39.05 -0.77 25.60
CA THR A 66 -39.11 -0.93 27.06
C THR A 66 -38.48 -2.24 27.54
N ARG A 67 -38.36 -3.26 26.67
CA ARG A 67 -37.78 -4.58 26.97
C ARG A 67 -36.71 -4.95 25.93
N LEU A 68 -35.47 -4.55 26.17
CA LEU A 68 -34.34 -4.77 25.26
C LEU A 68 -34.04 -6.26 24.94
N HIS A 69 -34.21 -7.16 25.90
CA HIS A 69 -33.97 -8.60 25.68
C HIS A 69 -35.02 -9.27 24.79
N GLY A 70 -36.23 -8.71 24.70
CA GLY A 70 -37.30 -9.21 23.82
C GLY A 70 -37.25 -8.63 22.40
N ASP A 71 -36.42 -7.60 22.18
CA ASP A 71 -36.27 -6.88 20.91
C ASP A 71 -34.79 -6.78 20.53
N SER A 72 -34.13 -7.95 20.41
CA SER A 72 -32.72 -8.03 19.98
C SER A 72 -32.50 -7.41 18.60
N SER A 73 -33.54 -7.44 17.77
CA SER A 73 -33.56 -6.83 16.45
C SER A 73 -33.43 -5.32 16.51
N TRP A 74 -34.09 -4.63 17.45
CA TRP A 74 -33.86 -3.21 17.64
C TRP A 74 -32.40 -2.90 18.00
N CYS A 75 -31.81 -3.69 18.92
CA CYS A 75 -30.42 -3.50 19.32
C CYS A 75 -29.43 -3.74 18.16
N ALA A 76 -29.70 -4.78 17.36
CA ALA A 76 -28.94 -5.08 16.15
C ALA A 76 -29.02 -3.94 15.11
N ALA A 77 -30.23 -3.41 14.89
CA ALA A 77 -30.49 -2.31 13.97
C ALA A 77 -29.78 -1.04 14.42
N PHE A 78 -29.79 -0.73 15.72
CA PHE A 78 -29.06 0.41 16.26
C PHE A 78 -27.55 0.30 16.01
N CYS A 79 -26.97 -0.90 16.20
CA CYS A 79 -25.54 -1.13 15.94
C CYS A 79 -25.20 -0.96 14.45
N LEU A 80 -26.01 -1.54 13.57
CA LEU A 80 -25.85 -1.43 12.11
C LEU A 80 -26.00 0.02 11.64
N PHE A 81 -27.04 0.72 12.10
CA PHE A 81 -27.25 2.13 11.80
C PHE A 81 -26.08 2.98 12.26
N SER A 82 -25.58 2.74 13.46
CA SER A 82 -24.50 3.54 14.02
C SER A 82 -23.18 3.31 13.26
N ALA A 83 -22.89 2.07 12.86
CA ALA A 83 -21.75 1.74 11.99
C ALA A 83 -21.87 2.44 10.62
N GLU A 84 -23.04 2.40 10.00
CA GLU A 84 -23.33 3.11 8.75
C GLU A 84 -23.25 4.63 8.89
N TRP A 85 -23.71 5.19 10.01
CA TRP A 85 -23.60 6.61 10.30
C TRP A 85 -22.12 7.03 10.35
N TYR A 86 -21.26 6.24 11.02
CA TYR A 86 -19.82 6.50 11.02
C TYR A 86 -19.25 6.47 9.61
N ARG A 87 -19.62 5.48 8.82
CA ARG A 87 -19.15 5.33 7.44
C ARG A 87 -19.54 6.53 6.58
N ARG A 88 -20.79 6.98 6.66
CA ARG A 88 -21.38 7.98 5.76
C ARG A 88 -21.21 9.44 6.20
N GLN A 89 -21.27 9.73 7.50
CA GLN A 89 -21.43 11.10 8.01
C GLN A 89 -20.31 11.57 8.94
N TYR A 90 -19.34 10.71 9.27
CA TYR A 90 -18.26 11.07 10.18
C TYR A 90 -17.28 12.06 9.54
N GLN A 91 -17.09 13.20 10.21
CA GLN A 91 -16.16 14.26 9.82
C GLN A 91 -15.07 14.52 10.88
N GLY A 92 -15.09 13.79 12.00
CA GLY A 92 -14.14 13.95 13.11
C GLY A 92 -14.81 13.98 14.50
N GLY A 93 -14.01 13.76 15.54
CA GLY A 93 -14.41 13.84 16.94
C GLY A 93 -14.97 12.53 17.53
N TRP A 94 -14.67 12.25 18.80
CA TRP A 94 -15.06 11.00 19.47
C TRP A 94 -16.37 11.16 20.25
N SER A 95 -17.52 11.11 19.57
CA SER A 95 -18.82 11.39 20.19
C SER A 95 -20.00 10.58 19.62
N TRP A 96 -21.04 10.42 20.45
CA TRP A 96 -22.36 9.89 20.07
C TRP A 96 -23.35 10.97 19.60
N SER A 97 -22.97 12.25 19.69
CA SER A 97 -23.86 13.38 19.40
C SER A 97 -24.38 13.34 17.97
N GLY A 98 -23.54 12.96 16.99
CA GLY A 98 -23.96 12.85 15.59
C GLY A 98 -25.05 11.78 15.38
N ILE A 99 -24.89 10.60 15.98
CA ILE A 99 -25.89 9.52 15.96
C ILE A 99 -27.19 9.98 16.65
N SER A 100 -27.07 10.62 17.81
CA SER A 100 -28.22 11.07 18.61
C SER A 100 -29.02 12.14 17.87
N SER A 101 -28.35 13.11 17.26
CA SER A 101 -28.95 14.13 16.39
C SER A 101 -29.62 13.52 15.16
N SER A 102 -29.00 12.50 14.56
CA SER A 102 -29.56 11.82 13.39
C SER A 102 -30.86 11.06 13.73
N LEU A 103 -30.91 10.40 14.89
CA LEU A 103 -32.06 9.64 15.36
C LEU A 103 -33.12 10.51 16.05
N GLY A 104 -32.76 11.69 16.55
CA GLY A 104 -33.65 12.58 17.30
C GLY A 104 -33.94 12.11 18.73
N PHE A 105 -33.11 11.23 19.28
CA PHE A 105 -33.13 10.82 20.67
C PHE A 105 -31.71 10.46 21.13
N GLU A 106 -31.47 10.49 22.44
CA GLU A 106 -30.17 10.14 23.03
C GLU A 106 -30.34 8.93 23.96
N LEU A 107 -29.34 8.05 23.95
CA LEU A 107 -29.22 6.94 24.88
C LEU A 107 -28.20 7.28 25.96
N ASP A 108 -28.55 7.04 27.22
CA ASP A 108 -27.60 7.19 28.33
C ASP A 108 -26.47 6.13 28.26
N ALA A 109 -25.45 6.27 29.10
CA ALA A 109 -24.31 5.35 29.12
C ALA A 109 -24.69 3.88 29.38
N ASN A 110 -25.65 3.63 30.28
CA ASN A 110 -26.10 2.28 30.64
C ASN A 110 -26.95 1.65 29.53
N GLN A 111 -27.83 2.43 28.92
CA GLN A 111 -28.63 2.04 27.76
C GLN A 111 -27.72 1.68 26.59
N ARG A 112 -26.75 2.54 26.26
CA ARG A 112 -25.75 2.27 25.19
C ARG A 112 -25.01 0.97 25.43
N SER A 113 -24.52 0.75 26.66
CA SER A 113 -23.82 -0.49 27.02
C SER A 113 -24.66 -1.73 26.75
N LYS A 114 -25.93 -1.74 27.18
CA LYS A 114 -26.84 -2.87 27.01
C LYS A 114 -27.18 -3.11 25.53
N VAL A 115 -27.55 -2.04 24.82
CA VAL A 115 -27.92 -2.08 23.40
C VAL A 115 -26.78 -2.64 22.57
N ILE A 116 -25.55 -2.17 22.78
CA ILE A 116 -24.39 -2.58 21.98
C ILE A 116 -24.03 -4.03 22.28
N LYS A 117 -24.04 -4.48 23.53
CA LYS A 117 -23.80 -5.89 23.87
C LYS A 117 -24.82 -6.83 23.25
N ILE A 118 -26.11 -6.49 23.29
CA ILE A 118 -27.18 -7.32 22.72
C ILE A 118 -27.09 -7.31 21.18
N GLY A 119 -26.88 -6.15 20.57
CA GLY A 119 -26.76 -6.01 19.13
C GLY A 119 -25.54 -6.72 18.56
N PHE A 120 -24.37 -6.59 19.18
CA PHE A 120 -23.16 -7.30 18.76
C PHE A 120 -23.31 -8.81 18.91
N LYS A 121 -23.95 -9.29 19.99
CA LYS A 121 -24.28 -10.71 20.11
C LYS A 121 -25.17 -11.20 18.97
N TYR A 122 -26.16 -10.41 18.55
CA TYR A 122 -26.99 -10.74 17.40
C TYR A 122 -26.14 -10.87 16.13
N TRP A 123 -25.23 -9.93 15.89
CA TRP A 123 -24.33 -9.93 14.73
C TRP A 123 -23.17 -10.94 14.83
N GLN A 124 -23.06 -11.70 15.93
CA GLN A 124 -21.94 -12.59 16.23
C GLN A 124 -20.59 -11.86 16.28
N ARG A 125 -20.59 -10.62 16.80
CA ARG A 125 -19.43 -9.74 16.96
C ARG A 125 -19.11 -9.55 18.45
N THR A 126 -17.87 -9.15 18.74
CA THR A 126 -17.41 -8.85 20.11
C THR A 126 -17.27 -7.35 20.33
N VAL A 127 -17.51 -6.90 21.56
CA VAL A 127 -17.30 -5.50 21.96
C VAL A 127 -15.80 -5.27 22.16
N SER A 128 -15.27 -4.24 21.52
CA SER A 128 -13.86 -3.85 21.62
C SER A 128 -13.46 -3.44 23.04
N GLN A 129 -12.35 -4.01 23.49
CA GLN A 129 -11.61 -3.57 24.67
C GLN A 129 -10.41 -2.75 24.17
N TYR A 130 -10.18 -1.57 24.77
CA TYR A 130 -8.94 -0.82 24.58
C TYR A 130 -7.99 -1.17 25.73
N ASN A 131 -6.69 -0.84 25.58
CA ASN A 131 -5.58 -1.20 26.48
C ASN A 131 -5.77 -0.90 27.99
N ASP A 132 -6.81 -0.15 28.38
CA ASP A 132 -7.17 0.20 29.77
C ASP A 132 -8.34 -0.63 30.35
N ASP A 133 -8.68 -1.78 29.77
CA ASP A 133 -9.82 -2.64 30.17
C ASP A 133 -11.21 -1.96 30.16
N ARG A 134 -11.29 -0.74 29.60
CA ARG A 134 -12.54 -0.01 29.42
C ARG A 134 -13.19 -0.43 28.11
N HIS A 135 -14.41 -0.97 28.19
CA HIS A 135 -15.24 -1.20 27.01
C HIS A 135 -15.48 0.13 26.27
N SER A 136 -14.89 0.26 25.08
CA SER A 136 -15.19 1.39 24.21
C SER A 136 -16.34 0.99 23.30
N PHE A 137 -17.56 1.13 23.82
CA PHE A 137 -18.78 0.88 23.06
C PHE A 137 -18.84 1.72 21.77
N LEU A 138 -18.35 2.96 21.87
CA LEU A 138 -18.19 3.88 20.75
C LEU A 138 -17.18 3.35 19.74
N GLY A 139 -15.99 2.96 20.21
CA GLY A 139 -14.97 2.36 19.37
C GLY A 139 -15.37 1.01 18.75
N SER A 140 -16.27 0.27 19.40
CA SER A 140 -16.79 -1.00 18.86
C SER A 140 -17.60 -0.75 17.60
N VAL A 141 -18.61 0.11 17.68
CA VAL A 141 -19.43 0.48 16.52
C VAL A 141 -18.60 1.20 15.45
N PHE A 142 -17.64 2.01 15.86
CA PHE A 142 -16.72 2.69 14.95
C PHE A 142 -15.94 1.70 14.07
N ARG A 143 -15.35 0.65 14.67
CA ARG A 143 -14.62 -0.39 13.94
C ARG A 143 -15.50 -1.15 12.95
N GLU A 144 -16.76 -1.38 13.33
CA GLU A 144 -17.74 -2.06 12.47
C GLU A 144 -18.18 -1.21 11.27
N GLY A 145 -17.96 0.11 11.30
CA GLY A 145 -18.28 1.04 10.20
C GLY A 145 -17.27 1.08 9.05
N GLY A 146 -16.11 0.43 9.19
CA GLY A 146 -15.05 0.46 8.16
C GLY A 146 -14.36 1.82 8.06
N LEU A 147 -14.10 2.29 6.83
CA LEU A 147 -13.44 3.58 6.56
C LEU A 147 -14.47 4.70 6.30
N PRO A 148 -14.45 5.80 7.07
CA PRO A 148 -15.35 6.94 6.85
C PRO A 148 -15.13 7.64 5.51
N TYR A 149 -16.21 7.82 4.74
CA TYR A 149 -16.17 8.46 3.42
C TYR A 149 -15.58 9.87 3.47
N GLY A 150 -15.99 10.68 4.45
CA GLY A 150 -15.52 12.06 4.59
C GLY A 150 -13.99 12.15 4.75
N LEU A 151 -13.37 11.13 5.34
CA LEU A 151 -11.90 11.07 5.50
C LEU A 151 -11.19 10.50 4.26
N LEU A 152 -11.89 9.69 3.47
CA LEU A 152 -11.37 9.14 2.21
C LEU A 152 -11.39 10.20 1.10
N ALA A 153 -12.49 10.94 0.99
CA ALA A 153 -12.74 11.86 -0.10
C ALA A 153 -12.23 13.28 0.14
N SER A 154 -11.77 13.62 1.35
CA SER A 154 -11.09 14.89 1.57
C SER A 154 -9.87 15.00 0.66
N GLU A 155 -9.90 15.92 -0.31
CA GLU A 155 -8.78 16.15 -1.23
C GLU A 155 -7.50 16.49 -0.44
N GLY A 156 -6.41 15.81 -0.76
CA GLY A 156 -5.14 15.95 -0.02
C GLY A 156 -5.17 15.38 1.40
N GLY A 157 -6.24 14.65 1.76
CA GLY A 157 -6.38 14.01 3.06
C GLY A 157 -5.36 12.90 3.29
N ARG A 158 -5.08 12.63 4.57
CA ARG A 158 -4.10 11.62 5.01
C ARG A 158 -4.36 10.22 4.45
N PHE A 159 -5.63 9.83 4.26
CA PHE A 159 -5.93 8.52 3.67
C PHE A 159 -5.58 8.46 2.18
N GLN A 160 -5.84 9.52 1.41
CA GLN A 160 -5.46 9.57 -0.01
C GLN A 160 -3.94 9.47 -0.19
N SER A 161 -3.16 10.16 0.65
CA SER A 161 -1.69 10.08 0.59
C SER A 161 -1.20 8.68 0.97
N ILE A 162 -1.79 8.04 1.99
CA ILE A 162 -1.49 6.66 2.37
C ILE A 162 -1.79 5.69 1.22
N PHE A 163 -2.98 5.77 0.59
CA PHE A 163 -3.32 4.92 -0.56
C PHE A 163 -2.38 5.14 -1.74
N LYS A 164 -2.06 6.39 -2.09
CA LYS A 164 -1.09 6.70 -3.17
C LYS A 164 0.29 6.13 -2.85
N ARG A 165 0.76 6.24 -1.59
CA ARG A 165 2.04 5.66 -1.14
C ARG A 165 2.02 4.14 -1.26
N ILE A 166 0.96 3.50 -0.76
CA ILE A 166 0.79 2.04 -0.84
C ILE A 166 0.82 1.59 -2.31
N LEU A 167 -0.03 2.16 -3.18
CA LEU A 167 -0.07 1.84 -4.61
C LEU A 167 1.29 2.03 -5.31
N ARG A 168 2.06 3.05 -4.90
CA ARG A 168 3.41 3.31 -5.44
C ARG A 168 4.36 2.16 -5.16
N VAL A 169 4.42 1.72 -3.91
CA VAL A 169 5.45 0.77 -3.44
C VAL A 169 4.95 -0.68 -3.40
N PHE A 170 3.67 -0.94 -3.64
CA PHE A 170 3.04 -2.26 -3.53
C PHE A 170 3.76 -3.36 -4.32
N ASP A 171 4.00 -3.14 -5.63
CA ASP A 171 4.70 -4.14 -6.46
C ASP A 171 6.16 -4.32 -6.02
N ASP A 172 6.78 -3.26 -5.53
CA ASP A 172 8.19 -3.30 -5.13
C ASP A 172 8.31 -4.10 -3.84
N ALA A 173 7.46 -3.82 -2.85
CA ALA A 173 7.31 -4.58 -1.63
C ALA A 173 7.09 -6.08 -1.93
N GLN A 174 6.14 -6.43 -2.80
CA GLN A 174 5.93 -7.82 -3.20
C GLN A 174 7.15 -8.42 -3.91
N ALA A 175 7.83 -7.68 -4.78
CA ALA A 175 9.03 -8.14 -5.47
C ALA A 175 10.19 -8.42 -4.49
N TYR A 176 10.29 -7.64 -3.40
CA TYR A 176 11.25 -7.85 -2.32
C TYR A 176 10.75 -8.84 -1.24
N GLY A 177 9.61 -9.51 -1.46
CA GLY A 177 9.05 -10.49 -0.52
C GLY A 177 8.48 -9.88 0.77
N GLN A 178 8.27 -8.57 0.81
CA GLN A 178 7.60 -7.90 1.92
C GLN A 178 6.09 -8.18 1.88
N SER A 179 5.50 -8.34 3.06
CA SER A 179 4.06 -8.55 3.18
C SER A 179 3.31 -7.25 2.88
N PRO A 180 2.34 -7.25 1.94
CA PRO A 180 1.43 -6.12 1.74
C PRO A 180 0.79 -5.63 3.03
N PHE A 181 0.43 -6.56 3.92
CA PHE A 181 -0.16 -6.26 5.22
C PHE A 181 0.78 -5.41 6.09
N GLN A 182 2.07 -5.74 6.12
CA GLN A 182 3.06 -5.01 6.91
C GLN A 182 3.25 -3.59 6.35
N LEU A 183 3.38 -3.46 5.03
CA LEU A 183 3.50 -2.17 4.34
C LEU A 183 2.31 -1.25 4.66
N VAL A 184 1.09 -1.80 4.59
CA VAL A 184 -0.11 -1.04 4.94
C VAL A 184 -0.11 -0.68 6.42
N SER A 185 0.25 -1.61 7.31
CA SER A 185 0.31 -1.36 8.75
C SER A 185 1.26 -0.22 9.12
N GLU A 186 2.45 -0.19 8.55
CA GLU A 186 3.43 0.90 8.72
C GLU A 186 2.86 2.25 8.23
N GLY A 187 2.10 2.25 7.13
CA GLY A 187 1.42 3.45 6.64
C GLY A 187 0.31 4.00 7.54
N LEU A 188 -0.21 3.18 8.45
CA LEU A 188 -1.26 3.58 9.38
C LEU A 188 -0.72 3.94 10.78
N GLU A 189 0.58 3.80 11.05
CA GLU A 189 1.17 3.95 12.39
C GLU A 189 0.80 5.29 13.06
N HIS A 190 0.81 6.37 12.29
CA HIS A 190 0.48 7.73 12.77
C HIS A 190 -1.03 8.03 12.82
N LEU A 191 -1.90 7.11 12.40
CA LEU A 191 -3.35 7.28 12.52
C LEU A 191 -3.85 6.86 13.91
N PRO A 192 -5.01 7.37 14.37
CA PRO A 192 -5.64 6.90 15.62
C PRO A 192 -5.79 5.38 15.67
N GLU A 193 -5.69 4.79 16.87
CA GLU A 193 -5.72 3.34 17.11
C GLU A 193 -6.92 2.62 16.47
N ALA A 194 -8.07 3.30 16.37
CA ALA A 194 -9.26 2.77 15.73
C ALA A 194 -9.06 2.40 14.25
N PHE A 195 -8.07 3.00 13.57
CA PHE A 195 -7.72 2.72 12.17
C PHE A 195 -6.50 1.81 12.00
N ARG A 196 -5.82 1.43 13.09
CA ARG A 196 -4.64 0.55 13.05
C ARG A 196 -4.98 -0.92 13.30
N GLN A 197 -6.25 -1.28 13.14
CA GLN A 197 -6.75 -2.63 13.37
C GLN A 197 -6.52 -3.49 12.13
N GLU A 198 -6.35 -4.80 12.31
CA GLU A 198 -6.15 -5.77 11.23
C GLU A 198 -7.23 -5.63 10.14
N THR A 199 -8.50 -5.45 10.54
CA THR A 199 -9.62 -5.27 9.60
C THR A 199 -9.45 -4.04 8.69
N THR A 200 -8.83 -2.97 9.17
CA THR A 200 -8.56 -1.77 8.36
C THR A 200 -7.37 -2.00 7.44
N VAL A 201 -6.34 -2.69 7.92
CA VAL A 201 -5.19 -3.09 7.11
C VAL A 201 -5.63 -3.99 5.97
N ASP A 202 -6.43 -5.01 6.25
CA ASP A 202 -7.01 -5.93 5.25
C ASP A 202 -7.85 -5.18 4.22
N LEU A 203 -8.68 -4.25 4.68
CA LEU A 203 -9.54 -3.44 3.82
C LEU A 203 -8.73 -2.62 2.83
N ILE A 204 -7.71 -1.91 3.29
CA ILE A 204 -6.83 -1.09 2.45
C ILE A 204 -6.00 -1.97 1.51
N THR A 205 -5.50 -3.10 2.00
CA THR A 205 -4.72 -4.06 1.20
C THR A 205 -5.57 -4.61 0.05
N ASN A 206 -6.77 -5.11 0.34
CA ASN A 206 -7.70 -5.64 -0.66
C ASN A 206 -8.12 -4.58 -1.70
N MET A 207 -8.31 -3.33 -1.27
CA MET A 207 -8.60 -2.22 -2.18
C MET A 207 -7.42 -1.90 -3.10
N ALA A 208 -6.19 -1.86 -2.57
CA ALA A 208 -4.99 -1.62 -3.36
C ALA A 208 -4.75 -2.74 -4.38
N GLU A 209 -4.92 -4.00 -3.99
CA GLU A 209 -4.82 -5.16 -4.88
C GLU A 209 -5.87 -5.13 -5.99
N LEU A 210 -7.12 -4.81 -5.65
CA LEU A 210 -8.20 -4.70 -6.63
C LEU A 210 -7.92 -3.57 -7.64
N LEU A 211 -7.45 -2.41 -7.17
CA LEU A 211 -7.08 -1.30 -8.05
C LEU A 211 -5.98 -1.68 -9.03
N LEU A 212 -4.89 -2.28 -8.55
CA LEU A 212 -3.77 -2.69 -9.39
C LEU A 212 -4.20 -3.77 -10.40
N ARG A 213 -5.02 -4.73 -9.98
CA ARG A 213 -5.57 -5.77 -10.85
C ARG A 213 -6.42 -5.18 -11.97
N LEU A 214 -7.34 -4.28 -11.64
CA LEU A 214 -8.17 -3.61 -12.64
C LEU A 214 -7.34 -2.76 -13.61
N THR A 215 -6.32 -2.06 -13.09
CA THR A 215 -5.36 -1.31 -13.93
C THR A 215 -4.68 -2.22 -14.94
N ASP A 216 -4.19 -3.38 -14.51
CA ASP A 216 -3.48 -4.33 -15.38
C ASP A 216 -4.40 -5.03 -16.38
N GLU A 217 -5.51 -5.60 -15.92
CA GLU A 217 -6.43 -6.40 -16.75
C GLU A 217 -7.06 -5.57 -17.88
N TYR A 218 -7.35 -4.29 -17.61
CA TYR A 218 -7.99 -3.38 -18.57
C TYR A 218 -7.02 -2.38 -19.20
N ASN A 219 -5.70 -2.54 -18.98
CA ASN A 219 -4.66 -1.67 -19.53
C ASN A 219 -4.90 -0.17 -19.30
N LEU A 220 -5.38 0.18 -18.10
CA LEU A 220 -5.82 1.53 -17.78
C LEU A 220 -4.69 2.56 -17.80
N GLN A 221 -3.43 2.11 -17.71
CA GLN A 221 -2.24 2.93 -17.88
C GLN A 221 -2.09 3.56 -19.28
N GLN A 222 -2.85 3.09 -20.27
CA GLN A 222 -2.86 3.63 -21.64
C GLN A 222 -4.07 4.54 -21.91
N GLN A 223 -4.96 4.73 -20.94
CA GLN A 223 -6.21 5.46 -21.10
C GLN A 223 -6.10 6.86 -20.48
N GLU A 224 -6.58 7.89 -21.18
CA GLU A 224 -6.65 9.25 -20.63
C GLU A 224 -7.67 9.37 -19.48
N GLN A 225 -8.75 8.59 -19.55
CA GLN A 225 -9.81 8.55 -18.54
C GLN A 225 -10.06 7.10 -18.07
N PRO A 226 -9.24 6.58 -17.13
CA PRO A 226 -9.31 5.19 -16.65
C PRO A 226 -10.69 4.74 -16.17
N ALA A 227 -11.37 5.58 -15.38
CA ALA A 227 -12.68 5.23 -14.83
C ALA A 227 -13.76 5.14 -15.92
N ASN A 228 -13.79 6.08 -16.87
CA ASN A 228 -14.74 6.03 -17.99
C ASN A 228 -14.52 4.82 -18.89
N HIS A 229 -13.26 4.37 -19.04
CA HIS A 229 -12.96 3.13 -19.75
C HIS A 229 -13.54 1.91 -19.03
N LEU A 230 -13.35 1.81 -17.70
CA LEU A 230 -13.96 0.75 -16.90
C LEU A 230 -15.49 0.82 -16.89
N ASP A 231 -16.08 2.02 -16.87
CA ASP A 231 -17.54 2.17 -16.88
C ASP A 231 -18.16 1.57 -18.16
N ASN A 232 -17.42 1.55 -19.27
CA ASN A 232 -17.85 0.93 -20.51
C ASN A 232 -17.61 -0.60 -20.55
N GLN A 233 -16.48 -1.08 -20.01
CA GLN A 233 -16.07 -2.48 -20.09
C GLN A 233 -16.63 -3.35 -18.94
N LEU A 234 -16.79 -2.76 -17.77
CA LEU A 234 -17.26 -3.39 -16.54
C LEU A 234 -18.12 -2.39 -15.74
N PRO A 235 -19.38 -2.09 -16.16
CA PRO A 235 -20.19 -1.00 -15.59
C PRO A 235 -20.35 -1.02 -14.05
N ASN A 236 -20.32 -2.21 -13.45
CA ASN A 236 -20.51 -2.40 -12.00
C ASN A 236 -19.18 -2.65 -11.26
N TRP A 237 -18.04 -2.22 -11.80
CA TRP A 237 -16.72 -2.48 -11.20
C TRP A 237 -16.58 -1.88 -9.78
N ARG A 238 -17.31 -0.81 -9.47
CA ARG A 238 -17.32 -0.18 -8.14
C ARG A 238 -17.91 -1.10 -7.06
N ASP A 239 -18.83 -1.99 -7.45
CA ASP A 239 -19.45 -2.96 -6.53
C ASP A 239 -18.49 -4.08 -6.11
N LEU A 240 -17.35 -4.22 -6.80
CA LEU A 240 -16.29 -5.16 -6.42
C LEU A 240 -15.54 -4.70 -5.16
N PHE A 241 -15.65 -3.42 -4.80
CA PHE A 241 -14.97 -2.91 -3.63
C PHE A 241 -15.67 -3.38 -2.34
N PRO A 242 -14.91 -3.69 -1.29
CA PRO A 242 -15.44 -4.17 -0.01
C PRO A 242 -16.28 -3.14 0.74
N ILE A 243 -16.30 -1.89 0.28
CA ILE A 243 -17.10 -0.79 0.83
C ILE A 243 -17.97 -0.26 -0.32
N PRO A 244 -19.31 -0.18 -0.16
CA PRO A 244 -20.11 0.53 -1.14
C PRO A 244 -19.67 1.99 -1.11
N LEU A 245 -19.51 2.56 -2.28
CA LEU A 245 -19.18 3.97 -2.47
C LEU A 245 -20.27 4.56 -3.36
N ASP A 246 -21.50 4.40 -2.89
CA ASP A 246 -22.78 4.67 -3.57
C ASP A 246 -23.14 6.16 -3.62
N THR A 247 -22.23 7.04 -3.21
CA THR A 247 -22.37 8.50 -3.26
C THR A 247 -21.38 9.10 -4.25
N ASP A 248 -21.70 10.26 -4.82
CA ASP A 248 -20.84 10.97 -5.78
C ASP A 248 -19.40 11.12 -5.26
N THR A 249 -19.29 11.45 -3.98
CA THR A 249 -18.03 11.56 -3.22
C THR A 249 -17.21 10.27 -3.19
N GLY A 250 -17.85 9.11 -3.04
CA GLY A 250 -17.19 7.81 -3.05
C GLY A 250 -16.72 7.41 -4.46
N SER A 251 -17.52 7.72 -5.48
CA SER A 251 -17.18 7.49 -6.88
C SER A 251 -15.98 8.34 -7.33
N GLU A 252 -15.95 9.62 -6.94
CA GLU A 252 -14.81 10.51 -7.18
C GLU A 252 -13.54 9.99 -6.51
N PHE A 253 -13.64 9.52 -5.26
CA PHE A 253 -12.50 8.94 -4.55
C PHE A 253 -11.93 7.70 -5.27
N LEU A 254 -12.77 6.73 -5.66
CA LEU A 254 -12.30 5.56 -6.42
C LEU A 254 -11.69 5.97 -7.76
N THR A 255 -12.30 6.93 -8.45
CA THR A 255 -11.80 7.46 -9.72
C THR A 255 -10.40 8.09 -9.54
N GLY A 256 -10.19 8.83 -8.45
CA GLY A 256 -8.89 9.41 -8.10
C GLY A 256 -7.84 8.35 -7.76
N LEU A 257 -8.20 7.31 -7.02
CA LEU A 257 -7.30 6.19 -6.72
C LEU A 257 -6.94 5.40 -7.98
N LEU A 258 -7.92 5.12 -8.84
CA LEU A 258 -7.72 4.40 -10.09
C LEU A 258 -6.81 5.19 -11.03
N THR A 259 -7.04 6.49 -11.15
CA THR A 259 -6.15 7.39 -11.92
C THR A 259 -4.73 7.35 -11.36
N SER A 260 -4.58 7.39 -10.04
CA SER A 260 -3.27 7.32 -9.39
C SER A 260 -2.57 5.98 -9.65
N ALA A 261 -3.30 4.87 -9.58
CA ALA A 261 -2.79 3.53 -9.90
C ALA A 261 -2.36 3.45 -11.38
N SER A 262 -3.17 3.96 -12.31
CA SER A 262 -2.87 3.99 -13.74
C SER A 262 -1.62 4.82 -14.06
N VAL A 263 -1.49 6.03 -13.49
CA VAL A 263 -0.30 6.90 -13.67
C VAL A 263 0.95 6.21 -13.10
N GLN A 264 0.83 5.63 -11.91
CA GLN A 264 1.93 4.90 -11.30
C GLN A 264 2.37 3.71 -12.15
N ARG A 265 1.41 2.97 -12.72
CA ARG A 265 1.67 1.83 -13.61
C ARG A 265 2.27 2.27 -14.93
N GLN A 266 1.83 3.40 -15.48
CA GLN A 266 2.40 4.01 -16.69
C GLN A 266 3.87 4.40 -16.46
N SER A 267 4.19 5.05 -15.33
CA SER A 267 5.56 5.42 -14.96
C SER A 267 6.45 4.17 -14.81
N LYS A 268 5.97 3.13 -14.14
CA LYS A 268 6.68 1.84 -14.02
C LYS A 268 6.84 1.13 -15.37
N SER A 269 5.82 1.16 -16.23
CA SER A 269 5.87 0.56 -17.57
C SER A 269 6.86 1.28 -18.50
N GLN A 270 7.08 2.59 -18.30
CA GLN A 270 8.10 3.35 -19.01
C GLN A 270 9.52 3.05 -18.50
N GLN A 271 9.66 2.59 -17.25
CA GLN A 271 10.91 2.01 -16.72
C GLN A 271 11.09 0.57 -17.24
N THR A 272 11.38 0.42 -18.53
CA THR A 272 11.64 -0.85 -19.23
C THR A 272 13.04 -1.42 -18.97
N LYS A 273 13.75 -0.95 -17.94
CA LYS A 273 15.13 -1.36 -17.67
C LYS A 273 15.18 -2.83 -17.27
N ARG A 274 16.06 -3.59 -17.93
CA ARG A 274 16.30 -5.02 -17.66
C ARG A 274 16.77 -5.27 -16.22
N ILE A 275 17.63 -4.37 -15.72
CA ILE A 275 18.16 -4.34 -14.36
C ILE A 275 18.04 -2.91 -13.87
N ILE A 276 17.52 -2.73 -12.66
CA ILE A 276 17.53 -1.47 -11.93
C ILE A 276 18.33 -1.69 -10.65
N CYS A 277 19.29 -0.80 -10.41
CA CYS A 277 20.11 -0.74 -9.20
C CYS A 277 19.79 0.57 -8.48
N TRP A 278 19.39 0.48 -7.22
CA TRP A 278 19.28 1.62 -6.32
C TRP A 278 20.20 1.41 -5.14
N GLN A 279 20.81 2.49 -4.67
CA GLN A 279 21.74 2.46 -3.55
C GLN A 279 21.33 3.53 -2.56
N ARG A 280 21.31 3.17 -1.28
CA ARG A 280 21.00 4.11 -0.20
C ARG A 280 22.04 4.03 0.90
N LEU A 281 22.30 5.18 1.51
CA LEU A 281 23.05 5.25 2.75
C LEU A 281 22.14 4.74 3.88
N SER A 282 22.66 3.79 4.66
CA SER A 282 21.95 3.15 5.79
C SER A 282 22.55 3.51 7.14
N ASN A 283 23.84 3.85 7.20
CA ASN A 283 24.51 4.34 8.40
C ASN A 283 25.53 5.43 8.03
N ASN A 284 25.38 6.60 8.66
CA ASN A 284 26.25 7.77 8.51
C ASN A 284 27.48 7.75 9.42
N GLU A 285 27.68 6.71 10.24
CA GLU A 285 28.92 6.54 11.02
C GLU A 285 29.91 5.67 10.24
N ASP A 286 29.45 4.51 9.74
CA ASP A 286 30.31 3.51 9.08
C ASP A 286 30.23 3.50 7.54
N LEU A 287 29.57 4.47 6.89
CA LEU A 287 29.24 4.42 5.45
C LEU A 287 28.59 3.09 5.05
N GLY A 288 27.63 2.63 5.84
CA GLY A 288 26.89 1.43 5.50
C GLY A 288 26.01 1.70 4.29
N PHE A 289 26.30 1.08 3.13
CA PHE A 289 25.41 1.14 1.98
C PHE A 289 24.56 -0.12 1.85
N VAL A 290 23.30 0.09 1.50
CA VAL A 290 22.38 -0.97 1.09
C VAL A 290 22.08 -0.79 -0.39
N THR A 291 22.19 -1.89 -1.13
CA THR A 291 21.83 -1.94 -2.54
C THR A 291 20.53 -2.72 -2.70
N GLN A 292 19.64 -2.17 -3.50
CA GLN A 292 18.42 -2.80 -3.98
C GLN A 292 18.55 -3.06 -5.47
N ILE A 293 18.40 -4.32 -5.87
CA ILE A 293 18.37 -4.72 -7.28
C ILE A 293 16.98 -5.21 -7.61
N LYS A 294 16.43 -4.71 -8.72
CA LYS A 294 15.20 -5.19 -9.33
C LYS A 294 15.46 -5.57 -10.79
N LEU A 295 15.18 -6.81 -11.12
CA LEU A 295 15.21 -7.37 -12.46
C LEU A 295 13.82 -7.32 -13.10
N MET A 296 13.79 -7.35 -14.43
CA MET A 296 12.56 -7.67 -15.14
C MET A 296 12.15 -9.13 -14.87
N LYS A 297 10.84 -9.39 -14.68
CA LYS A 297 10.34 -10.72 -14.29
C LYS A 297 10.65 -11.82 -15.31
N ALA A 298 10.67 -11.48 -16.60
CA ALA A 298 11.08 -12.36 -17.68
C ALA A 298 12.33 -11.76 -18.36
N ILE A 299 13.51 -12.08 -17.84
CA ILE A 299 14.77 -11.46 -18.26
C ILE A 299 15.37 -12.17 -19.48
N PRO A 300 15.60 -11.47 -20.62
CA PRO A 300 16.31 -12.02 -21.77
C PRO A 300 17.73 -12.41 -21.38
N MET A 301 18.18 -13.56 -21.87
CA MET A 301 19.51 -14.10 -21.59
C MET A 301 20.23 -14.48 -22.89
N PRO A 302 21.56 -14.30 -22.96
CA PRO A 302 22.32 -14.52 -24.19
C PRO A 302 22.65 -16.00 -24.46
N PHE A 303 22.47 -16.90 -23.49
CA PHE A 303 22.71 -18.34 -23.68
C PHE A 303 21.54 -19.02 -24.39
N LYS A 304 21.84 -20.07 -25.16
CA LYS A 304 20.84 -20.85 -25.91
C LYS A 304 20.38 -22.09 -25.15
N ARG A 305 19.34 -22.77 -25.66
CA ARG A 305 18.81 -24.01 -25.08
C ARG A 305 19.87 -25.10 -24.93
N GLU A 306 20.81 -25.19 -25.87
CA GLU A 306 21.84 -26.24 -25.91
C GLU A 306 22.85 -26.11 -24.76
N ALA A 307 22.96 -24.93 -24.14
CA ALA A 307 23.82 -24.70 -22.98
C ALA A 307 23.21 -25.23 -21.67
N LEU A 308 21.94 -25.64 -21.67
CA LEU A 308 21.18 -25.99 -20.47
C LEU A 308 20.95 -27.50 -20.36
N ILE A 309 21.19 -28.04 -19.16
CA ILE A 309 20.85 -29.41 -18.75
C ILE A 309 19.33 -29.55 -18.55
N ASN A 310 18.71 -28.53 -17.96
CA ASN A 310 17.26 -28.43 -17.77
C ASN A 310 16.82 -26.95 -17.76
N SER A 311 15.52 -26.68 -17.61
CA SER A 311 15.00 -25.31 -17.63
C SER A 311 15.26 -24.51 -16.34
N ARG A 312 15.77 -25.11 -15.26
CA ARG A 312 16.05 -24.41 -14.00
C ARG A 312 17.46 -23.86 -13.99
N VAL A 313 17.57 -22.58 -13.66
CA VAL A 313 18.84 -21.88 -13.45
C VAL A 313 18.81 -21.16 -12.11
N GLU A 314 19.97 -20.91 -11.53
CA GLU A 314 20.15 -20.21 -10.26
C GLU A 314 20.72 -18.82 -10.55
N LEU A 315 20.14 -17.78 -9.94
CA LEU A 315 20.57 -16.40 -10.13
C LEU A 315 21.13 -15.83 -8.83
N PHE A 316 22.27 -15.15 -8.97
CA PHE A 316 23.01 -14.55 -7.88
C PHE A 316 23.42 -13.13 -8.24
N ILE A 317 23.63 -12.31 -7.22
CA ILE A 317 24.39 -11.08 -7.33
C ILE A 317 25.76 -11.33 -6.71
N GLN A 318 26.81 -10.99 -7.46
CA GLN A 318 28.17 -10.95 -6.96
C GLN A 318 28.63 -9.51 -6.76
N GLU A 319 29.39 -9.26 -5.69
CA GLU A 319 30.20 -8.06 -5.49
C GLU A 319 31.65 -8.44 -5.79
N GLY A 320 32.19 -7.90 -6.89
CA GLY A 320 33.42 -8.43 -7.51
C GLY A 320 33.23 -9.90 -7.91
N ASN A 321 33.88 -10.81 -7.18
CA ASN A 321 33.78 -12.26 -7.39
C ASN A 321 33.07 -13.00 -6.25
N ARG A 322 32.55 -12.29 -5.25
CA ARG A 322 31.90 -12.88 -4.07
C ARG A 322 30.38 -12.80 -4.22
N VAL A 323 29.68 -13.92 -4.05
CA VAL A 323 28.22 -13.92 -3.96
C VAL A 323 27.77 -13.13 -2.73
N ILE A 324 26.96 -12.10 -2.93
CA ILE A 324 26.46 -11.19 -1.89
C ILE A 324 24.94 -11.32 -1.69
N ALA A 325 24.20 -11.76 -2.72
CA ALA A 325 22.77 -12.03 -2.63
C ALA A 325 22.33 -13.15 -3.59
N GLU A 326 21.25 -13.83 -3.21
CA GLU A 326 20.60 -14.87 -4.02
C GLU A 326 19.24 -14.37 -4.51
N LEU A 327 19.00 -14.41 -5.81
CA LEU A 327 17.69 -14.17 -6.42
C LEU A 327 16.87 -15.45 -6.55
N GLY A 328 17.50 -16.61 -6.30
CA GLY A 328 16.87 -17.92 -6.29
C GLY A 328 16.76 -18.55 -7.68
N ILE A 329 15.75 -19.42 -7.84
CA ILE A 329 15.58 -20.23 -9.05
C ILE A 329 14.76 -19.49 -10.10
N GLY A 330 15.33 -19.37 -11.30
CA GLY A 330 14.65 -18.95 -12.52
C GLY A 330 14.29 -20.15 -13.42
N HIS A 331 13.22 -20.01 -14.19
CA HIS A 331 12.85 -21.00 -15.21
C HIS A 331 13.07 -20.41 -16.61
N ALA A 332 14.00 -21.01 -17.36
CA ALA A 332 14.27 -20.69 -18.74
C ALA A 332 13.12 -21.15 -19.66
N THR A 333 12.62 -20.21 -20.45
CA THR A 333 11.69 -20.44 -21.55
C THR A 333 12.33 -20.01 -22.87
N PHE A 334 11.83 -20.56 -23.97
CA PHE A 334 12.45 -20.41 -25.29
C PHE A 334 11.38 -20.05 -26.31
N GLU A 335 11.57 -18.93 -26.99
CA GLU A 335 10.75 -18.47 -28.12
C GLU A 335 11.67 -18.33 -29.34
N GLY A 336 11.74 -19.40 -30.16
CA GLY A 336 12.75 -19.50 -31.23
C GLY A 336 14.15 -19.59 -30.65
N GLU A 337 15.05 -18.69 -31.10
CA GLU A 337 16.43 -18.58 -30.61
C GLU A 337 16.55 -17.72 -29.33
N ALA A 338 15.48 -17.05 -28.90
CA ALA A 338 15.50 -16.17 -27.75
C ALA A 338 15.25 -16.94 -26.45
N THR A 339 16.21 -16.87 -25.52
CA THR A 339 16.04 -17.39 -24.16
C THR A 339 15.57 -16.29 -23.22
N LYS A 340 14.55 -16.58 -22.43
CA LYS A 340 14.09 -15.73 -21.33
C LYS A 340 14.12 -16.54 -20.04
N VAL A 341 14.56 -15.94 -18.94
CA VAL A 341 14.48 -16.57 -17.62
C VAL A 341 13.34 -15.90 -16.84
N ILE A 342 12.36 -16.70 -16.45
CA ILE A 342 11.22 -16.26 -15.66
C ILE A 342 11.56 -16.41 -14.18
N LEU A 343 11.52 -15.30 -13.45
CA LEU A 343 11.86 -15.21 -12.03
C LEU A 343 10.60 -15.25 -11.17
N ARG A 344 10.67 -15.97 -10.05
CA ARG A 344 9.64 -15.92 -9.02
C ARG A 344 9.77 -14.63 -8.19
N THR A 345 10.99 -14.35 -7.73
CA THR A 345 11.34 -13.18 -6.93
C THR A 345 12.37 -12.36 -7.71
N PRO A 346 11.94 -11.34 -8.48
CA PRO A 346 12.83 -10.63 -9.39
C PRO A 346 13.60 -9.50 -8.70
N ALA A 347 13.69 -9.49 -7.38
CA ALA A 347 14.36 -8.41 -6.66
C ALA A 347 15.07 -8.93 -5.39
N CYS A 348 16.11 -8.24 -4.98
CA CYS A 348 16.84 -8.52 -3.74
C CYS A 348 17.39 -7.22 -3.13
N GLU A 349 17.52 -7.20 -1.81
CA GLU A 349 18.17 -6.13 -1.06
C GLU A 349 19.31 -6.75 -0.23
N PHE A 350 20.47 -6.09 -0.20
CA PHE A 350 21.61 -6.55 0.58
C PHE A 350 22.51 -5.38 0.99
N ARG A 351 23.21 -5.54 2.12
CA ARG A 351 24.24 -4.62 2.56
C ARG A 351 25.53 -4.89 1.77
N ARG A 352 26.12 -3.83 1.23
CA ARG A 352 27.40 -3.87 0.52
C ARG A 352 28.54 -4.15 1.50
N GLN A 353 29.55 -4.91 1.08
CA GLN A 353 30.74 -5.17 1.89
C GLN A 353 31.94 -4.38 1.36
N THR A 354 32.02 -4.18 0.06
CA THR A 354 33.05 -3.37 -0.61
C THR A 354 32.38 -2.55 -1.69
N ILE A 355 32.02 -1.31 -1.35
CA ILE A 355 31.19 -0.44 -2.20
C ILE A 355 31.90 -0.02 -3.49
N GLU A 356 33.22 -0.07 -3.52
CA GLU A 356 34.08 0.24 -4.67
C GLU A 356 34.10 -0.89 -5.71
N GLN A 357 33.62 -2.09 -5.37
CA GLN A 357 33.55 -3.21 -6.31
C GLN A 357 32.25 -3.17 -7.09
N ASP A 358 32.34 -3.47 -8.39
CA ASP A 358 31.17 -3.64 -9.25
C ASP A 358 30.30 -4.80 -8.79
N LEU A 359 29.00 -4.66 -9.06
CA LEU A 359 28.03 -5.73 -8.92
C LEU A 359 27.84 -6.46 -10.24
N TYR A 360 27.67 -7.77 -10.17
CA TYR A 360 27.44 -8.62 -11.33
C TYR A 360 26.20 -9.49 -11.16
N LEU A 361 25.37 -9.57 -12.20
CA LEU A 361 24.34 -10.60 -12.28
C LEU A 361 24.98 -11.88 -12.81
N VAL A 362 24.85 -12.97 -12.06
CA VAL A 362 25.41 -14.27 -12.41
C VAL A 362 24.30 -15.31 -12.50
N VAL A 363 24.33 -16.08 -13.59
CA VAL A 363 23.42 -17.19 -13.84
C VAL A 363 24.23 -18.49 -13.85
N LEU A 364 23.90 -19.39 -12.92
CA LEU A 364 24.53 -20.69 -12.79
C LEU A 364 23.54 -21.82 -13.11
N GLN A 365 24.07 -22.97 -13.50
CA GLN A 365 23.34 -24.23 -13.45
C GLN A 365 24.28 -25.35 -13.01
N ALA A 366 23.95 -25.99 -11.88
CA ALA A 366 24.78 -27.05 -11.30
C ALA A 366 26.25 -26.63 -11.09
N GLY A 367 26.46 -25.38 -10.66
CA GLY A 367 27.79 -24.79 -10.44
C GLY A 367 28.53 -24.32 -11.70
N VAL A 368 27.96 -24.51 -12.91
CA VAL A 368 28.54 -23.99 -14.15
C VAL A 368 27.99 -22.59 -14.43
N GLU A 369 28.88 -21.62 -14.68
CA GLU A 369 28.50 -20.28 -15.09
C GLU A 369 28.01 -20.25 -16.53
N LEU A 370 26.72 -19.94 -16.70
CA LEU A 370 26.09 -19.78 -18.00
C LEU A 370 26.19 -18.34 -18.51
N HIS A 371 26.18 -17.39 -17.57
CA HIS A 371 26.27 -15.97 -17.89
C HIS A 371 26.72 -15.17 -16.66
N ARG A 372 27.56 -14.18 -16.91
CA ARG A 372 27.94 -13.14 -15.97
C ARG A 372 27.95 -11.81 -16.68
N GLU A 373 27.28 -10.82 -16.11
CA GLU A 373 27.26 -9.45 -16.64
C GLU A 373 27.39 -8.43 -15.53
N GLU A 374 28.10 -7.35 -15.82
CA GLU A 374 28.24 -6.22 -14.94
C GLU A 374 26.94 -5.42 -14.86
N ILE A 375 26.59 -4.95 -13.67
CA ILE A 375 25.50 -4.03 -13.44
C ILE A 375 26.11 -2.61 -13.50
N PRO A 376 25.83 -1.81 -14.55
CA PRO A 376 26.54 -0.56 -14.77
C PRO A 376 26.30 0.46 -13.65
N ASN A 377 27.35 1.21 -13.29
CA ASN A 377 27.33 2.25 -12.25
C ASN A 377 26.87 1.70 -10.89
N SER A 378 27.37 0.52 -10.50
CA SER A 378 27.05 -0.11 -9.23
C SER A 378 28.15 0.04 -8.18
N ASP A 379 29.37 0.33 -8.61
CA ASP A 379 30.46 0.80 -7.76
C ASP A 379 30.16 2.21 -7.22
N LEU A 380 30.71 2.50 -6.04
CA LEU A 380 30.71 3.83 -5.43
C LEU A 380 32.16 4.21 -5.12
N ALA A 381 32.75 5.02 -5.98
CA ALA A 381 34.14 5.44 -5.90
C ALA A 381 34.31 6.60 -4.89
N ILE A 382 33.96 6.35 -3.63
CA ILE A 382 33.92 7.36 -2.55
C ILE A 382 35.29 8.02 -2.29
N ASN A 383 36.37 7.37 -2.68
CA ASN A 383 37.75 7.85 -2.53
C ASN A 383 38.25 8.60 -3.76
N GLU A 384 37.47 8.65 -4.84
CA GLU A 384 37.87 9.26 -6.12
C GLU A 384 36.97 10.42 -6.52
N MET A 385 35.72 10.42 -6.08
CA MET A 385 34.74 11.44 -6.43
C MET A 385 33.65 11.57 -5.36
N PRO A 386 32.96 12.72 -5.31
CA PRO A 386 31.85 12.90 -4.38
C PRO A 386 30.69 11.96 -4.72
N ILE A 387 30.04 11.40 -3.71
CA ILE A 387 28.77 10.67 -3.89
C ILE A 387 27.63 11.62 -3.53
N VAL A 388 26.71 11.83 -4.45
CA VAL A 388 25.56 12.71 -4.25
C VAL A 388 24.34 11.91 -3.88
N LEU A 389 23.70 12.31 -2.78
CA LEU A 389 22.51 11.71 -2.22
C LEU A 389 21.34 12.70 -2.23
N ARG A 390 20.13 12.17 -2.35
CA ARG A 390 18.89 12.90 -2.16
C ARG A 390 18.00 12.17 -1.17
N SER A 391 17.53 12.90 -0.16
CA SER A 391 16.58 12.37 0.81
C SER A 391 15.15 12.35 0.23
N ASP A 392 14.41 11.28 0.52
CA ASP A 392 12.95 11.24 0.30
C ASP A 392 12.14 11.41 1.60
N GLY A 393 12.82 11.74 2.70
CA GLY A 393 12.24 11.86 4.05
C GLY A 393 12.38 10.61 4.91
N GLU A 394 12.56 9.43 4.30
CA GLU A 394 12.81 8.17 5.01
C GLU A 394 14.25 7.66 4.77
N HIS A 395 14.76 7.80 3.55
CA HIS A 395 16.07 7.27 3.14
C HIS A 395 16.87 8.30 2.33
N ASP A 396 18.19 8.20 2.41
CA ASP A 396 19.12 8.98 1.58
C ASP A 396 19.60 8.13 0.39
N TRP A 397 19.06 8.42 -0.79
CA TRP A 397 19.32 7.66 -2.02
C TRP A 397 20.45 8.25 -2.85
N VAL A 398 21.34 7.42 -3.37
CA VAL A 398 22.35 7.82 -4.35
C VAL A 398 21.67 8.26 -5.64
N VAL A 399 21.96 9.50 -6.06
CA VAL A 399 21.49 10.07 -7.34
C VAL A 399 22.60 10.15 -8.38
N GLY A 400 23.87 10.03 -7.96
CA GLY A 400 25.03 9.92 -8.83
C GLY A 400 26.34 10.09 -8.05
N GLN A 401 27.45 10.03 -8.77
CA GLN A 401 28.79 10.29 -8.25
C GLN A 401 29.56 11.20 -9.22
N GLY A 402 30.49 12.00 -8.72
CA GLY A 402 31.21 13.00 -9.50
C GLY A 402 30.35 14.22 -9.84
N SER A 403 30.23 14.54 -11.13
CA SER A 403 29.43 15.69 -11.59
C SER A 403 27.97 15.30 -11.76
N VAL A 404 27.10 15.83 -10.90
CA VAL A 404 25.67 15.50 -10.87
C VAL A 404 24.85 16.78 -10.88
N SER A 405 23.84 16.85 -11.76
CA SER A 405 22.83 17.90 -11.76
C SER A 405 21.45 17.26 -11.63
N THR A 406 20.71 17.63 -10.59
CA THR A 406 19.36 17.11 -10.34
C THR A 406 18.50 18.14 -9.63
N LYS A 407 17.19 18.13 -9.92
CA LYS A 407 16.24 19.03 -9.25
C LYS A 407 15.90 18.46 -7.87
N ALA A 408 16.26 19.19 -6.83
CA ALA A 408 15.93 18.92 -5.44
C ALA A 408 16.00 20.23 -4.63
N ASP A 409 15.22 20.32 -3.56
CA ASP A 409 15.29 21.47 -2.64
C ASP A 409 16.60 21.44 -1.83
N GLN A 410 17.07 20.23 -1.51
CA GLN A 410 18.29 19.98 -0.74
C GLN A 410 18.94 18.68 -1.21
N LEU A 411 20.28 18.64 -1.20
CA LEU A 411 21.10 17.47 -1.50
C LEU A 411 22.11 17.24 -0.39
N LYS A 412 22.65 16.01 -0.34
CA LYS A 412 23.80 15.67 0.50
C LYS A 412 24.93 15.17 -0.41
N ALA A 413 26.17 15.54 -0.11
CA ALA A 413 27.35 15.02 -0.77
C ALA A 413 28.26 14.35 0.27
N ILE A 414 28.64 13.11 0.00
CA ILE A 414 29.70 12.43 0.75
C ILE A 414 31.02 12.76 0.06
N LEU A 415 31.92 13.41 0.79
CA LEU A 415 33.25 13.78 0.33
C LEU A 415 34.30 13.07 1.19
N LEU A 416 35.52 12.95 0.67
CA LEU A 416 36.68 12.65 1.52
C LEU A 416 36.79 13.70 2.63
N LYS A 417 37.23 13.25 3.82
CA LYS A 417 37.26 14.03 5.06
C LYS A 417 37.78 15.46 4.91
N ASP A 418 38.88 15.61 4.18
CA ASP A 418 39.61 16.87 4.03
C ASP A 418 39.45 17.49 2.63
N ALA A 419 38.51 16.97 1.82
CA ALA A 419 38.21 17.56 0.51
C ALA A 419 37.70 19.00 0.67
N ALA A 420 38.37 19.95 0.03
CA ALA A 420 37.87 21.30 -0.04
C ALA A 420 36.67 21.38 -0.99
N TYR A 421 35.69 22.21 -0.67
CA TYR A 421 34.61 22.53 -1.59
C TYR A 421 34.22 24.00 -1.48
N THR A 422 33.71 24.55 -2.57
CA THR A 422 33.07 25.85 -2.63
C THR A 422 31.58 25.68 -2.87
N ALA A 423 30.76 26.47 -2.19
CA ALA A 423 29.31 26.47 -2.34
C ALA A 423 28.83 27.82 -2.88
N GLU A 424 27.82 27.81 -3.74
CA GLU A 424 27.15 29.03 -4.22
C GLU A 424 26.49 29.78 -3.05
N PHE A 425 25.84 29.04 -2.14
CA PHE A 425 25.18 29.55 -0.94
C PHE A 425 25.75 28.89 0.33
N PRO A 426 26.90 29.35 0.85
CA PRO A 426 27.57 28.74 2.01
C PRO A 426 26.69 28.70 3.28
N GLU A 427 25.79 29.67 3.45
CA GLU A 427 24.85 29.75 4.56
C GLU A 427 23.77 28.65 4.56
N LEU A 428 23.56 28.01 3.40
CA LEU A 428 22.65 26.88 3.24
C LEU A 428 23.39 25.53 3.27
N CYS A 429 24.66 25.53 3.70
CA CYS A 429 25.46 24.32 3.85
C CYS A 429 25.60 23.93 5.32
N SER A 430 25.48 22.63 5.60
CA SER A 430 25.87 22.05 6.88
C SER A 430 26.83 20.88 6.64
N THR A 431 27.83 20.73 7.50
CA THR A 431 28.87 19.70 7.33
C THR A 431 29.05 18.91 8.60
N VAL A 432 29.01 17.59 8.46
CA VAL A 432 29.34 16.65 9.54
C VAL A 432 30.53 15.82 9.10
N THR A 433 31.62 15.89 9.87
CA THR A 433 32.87 15.19 9.57
C THR A 433 33.02 13.96 10.47
N THR A 434 33.39 12.84 9.88
CA THR A 434 33.71 11.58 10.57
C THR A 434 35.22 11.30 10.49
N ASP A 435 35.64 10.09 10.87
CA ASP A 435 37.03 9.70 10.80
C ASP A 435 37.57 9.59 9.37
N HIS A 436 36.71 9.32 8.38
CA HIS A 436 37.12 9.00 7.00
C HIS A 436 36.46 9.88 5.92
N TYR A 437 35.36 10.56 6.21
CA TYR A 437 34.60 11.34 5.23
C TYR A 437 33.98 12.57 5.88
N GLN A 438 33.43 13.45 5.06
CA GLN A 438 32.53 14.50 5.49
C GLN A 438 31.24 14.45 4.68
N LEU A 439 30.12 14.60 5.36
CA LEU A 439 28.80 14.70 4.77
C LEU A 439 28.43 16.18 4.71
N VAL A 440 28.29 16.71 3.50
CA VAL A 440 27.89 18.09 3.24
C VAL A 440 26.45 18.10 2.78
N GLU A 441 25.56 18.69 3.55
CA GLU A 441 24.19 18.97 3.14
C GLU A 441 24.10 20.40 2.60
N PHE A 442 23.47 20.59 1.44
CA PHE A 442 23.49 21.88 0.73
C PHE A 442 22.26 22.12 -0.14
N SER A 443 22.01 23.39 -0.47
CA SER A 443 21.07 23.85 -1.49
C SER A 443 21.80 24.73 -2.51
N GLY A 444 21.53 24.54 -3.81
CA GLY A 444 22.25 25.21 -4.90
C GLY A 444 23.41 24.37 -5.44
N GLU A 445 24.46 25.02 -5.94
CA GLU A 445 25.64 24.37 -6.51
C GLU A 445 26.79 24.27 -5.48
N ILE A 446 27.47 23.11 -5.45
CA ILE A 446 28.78 22.96 -4.82
C ILE A 446 29.81 22.46 -5.84
N LYS A 447 31.05 22.92 -5.71
CA LYS A 447 32.20 22.45 -6.47
C LYS A 447 33.22 21.88 -5.50
N VAL A 448 33.59 20.62 -5.71
CA VAL A 448 34.53 19.89 -4.85
C VAL A 448 35.89 19.84 -5.53
N ASP A 449 36.93 20.21 -4.80
CA ASP A 449 38.32 20.10 -5.22
C ASP A 449 38.82 18.69 -4.85
N TYR A 450 38.63 17.75 -5.77
CA TYR A 450 39.18 16.41 -5.63
C TYR A 450 40.64 16.40 -6.08
N ILE A 451 41.56 16.14 -5.15
CA ILE A 451 42.95 15.84 -5.48
C ILE A 451 43.02 14.32 -5.68
N PRO A 452 43.26 13.79 -6.90
CA PRO A 452 43.50 12.37 -7.07
C PRO A 452 44.71 11.98 -6.22
N ASN A 453 44.56 11.01 -5.31
CA ASN A 453 45.61 10.64 -4.38
C ASN A 453 46.94 10.37 -5.10
N GLN A 454 47.98 11.09 -4.67
CA GLN A 454 49.35 10.62 -4.76
C GLN A 454 49.46 9.36 -3.90
N LEU A 455 49.33 8.19 -4.52
CA LEU A 455 49.83 6.96 -3.93
C LEU A 455 51.35 7.14 -3.77
N GLU A 456 51.81 7.09 -2.51
CA GLU A 456 53.21 7.16 -2.13
C GLU A 456 54.03 6.16 -2.95
N ASP A 457 54.90 6.71 -3.79
CA ASP A 457 56.09 6.07 -4.33
C ASP A 457 57.10 5.89 -3.18
N ALA A 458 56.76 5.02 -2.22
CA ALA A 458 57.66 4.60 -1.16
C ALA A 458 58.43 3.34 -1.59
N GLY A 459 59.38 3.56 -2.50
CA GLY A 459 60.70 2.92 -2.46
C GLY A 459 60.78 1.40 -2.61
N LEU A 460 60.95 0.94 -3.85
CA LEU A 460 61.80 -0.20 -4.16
C LEU A 460 62.83 0.20 -5.23
N ARG A 461 63.88 0.89 -4.74
CA ARG A 461 65.22 0.90 -5.35
C ARG A 461 66.23 0.52 -4.27
N THR A 462 66.46 -0.78 -4.11
CA THR A 462 67.79 -1.42 -4.19
C THR A 462 67.63 -2.93 -4.21
#